data_AF-A0A539E8P8-F1
#
_entry.id   AF-A0A539E8P8-F1
#
_cell.length_a   1.000
_cell.length_b   1.000
_cell.length_c   1.000
_cell.angle_alpha   90.00
_cell.angle_beta   90.00
_cell.angle_gamma   90.00
#
_symmetry.space_group_name_H-M   'P 1'
#
loop_
_entity.id
_entity.type
_entity.pdbx_description
1 polymer ?
#
loop_
_entity_poly.entity_id
_entity_poly.type
_entity_poly.pdbx_seq_one_letter_code
_entity_poly.pdbx_strand_id
1 'polypeptide(L)'
;MAHVVRQALLAGVGKVLVATDDERIATAARSAGAEPVMTEAECPTGSDRIAAALRATASPLDRPDDIILNVQGDEPFIEPELIRDLAGVLRGDPSVEMATVATKARPGDREDPATVTVVLGHDDSALYFSRSAIPGVGPLSSESAALALSLRHLGLYAYRRAFLMKFVEWSPGRLELIESLEQLR
;
A
#
# COMPACT_ATOMS: atom_id res chain seq x y z
N MET A 1 6.80 1.11 -13.65
CA MET A 1 7.90 1.74 -12.89
C MET A 1 8.18 3.21 -13.25
N ALA A 2 8.82 3.58 -14.38
CA ALA A 2 9.24 4.98 -14.60
C ALA A 2 8.08 6.00 -14.59
N HIS A 3 6.88 5.60 -14.99
CA HIS A 3 5.68 6.43 -14.86
C HIS A 3 5.30 6.64 -13.39
N VAL A 4 5.29 5.58 -12.57
CA VAL A 4 5.03 5.64 -11.12
C VAL A 4 5.99 6.59 -10.42
N VAL A 5 7.29 6.49 -10.74
CA VAL A 5 8.31 7.40 -10.21
C VAL A 5 7.97 8.86 -10.50
N ARG A 6 7.56 9.18 -11.74
CA ARG A 6 7.14 10.54 -12.08
C ARG A 6 5.93 10.99 -11.27
N GLN A 7 4.92 10.14 -11.09
CA GLN A 7 3.75 10.49 -10.28
C GLN A 7 4.12 10.72 -8.80
N ALA A 8 4.98 9.87 -8.23
CA ALA A 8 5.49 10.02 -6.87
C ALA A 8 6.31 11.31 -6.70
N LEU A 9 7.14 11.67 -7.68
CA LEU A 9 7.89 12.94 -7.67
C LEU A 9 6.95 14.15 -7.78
N LEU A 10 5.92 14.08 -8.63
CA LEU A 10 4.89 15.12 -8.75
C LEU A 10 4.04 15.29 -7.50
N ALA A 11 3.95 14.25 -6.65
CA ALA A 11 3.25 14.35 -5.37
C ALA A 11 3.96 15.34 -4.44
N GLY A 12 5.30 15.45 -4.54
CA GLY A 12 6.10 16.46 -3.83
C GLY A 12 6.13 16.28 -2.31
N VAL A 13 5.92 15.06 -1.81
CA VAL A 13 5.73 14.76 -0.38
C VAL A 13 7.00 14.33 0.34
N GLY A 14 8.10 14.08 -0.37
CA GLY A 14 9.36 13.63 0.21
C GLY A 14 10.34 13.06 -0.83
N LYS A 15 11.39 12.40 -0.33
CA LYS A 15 12.37 11.70 -1.16
C LYS A 15 11.73 10.45 -1.78
N VAL A 16 11.95 10.22 -3.07
CA VAL A 16 11.46 9.02 -3.77
C VAL A 16 12.60 8.01 -3.92
N LEU A 17 12.39 6.83 -3.34
CA LEU A 17 13.29 5.69 -3.45
C LEU A 17 12.64 4.60 -4.32
N VAL A 18 13.45 3.84 -5.06
CA VAL A 18 13.00 2.64 -5.77
C VAL A 18 13.75 1.43 -5.20
N ALA A 19 13.06 0.63 -4.39
CA ALA A 19 13.60 -0.61 -3.87
C ALA A 19 13.51 -1.71 -4.93
N THR A 20 14.65 -2.31 -5.32
CA THR A 20 14.71 -3.29 -6.40
C THR A 20 15.89 -4.24 -6.23
N ASP A 21 15.79 -5.46 -6.76
CA ASP A 21 16.89 -6.43 -6.87
C ASP A 21 17.53 -6.44 -8.28
N ASP A 22 16.87 -5.82 -9.26
CA ASP A 22 17.32 -5.79 -10.66
C ASP A 22 18.02 -4.47 -11.04
N GLU A 23 19.26 -4.56 -11.52
CA GLU A 23 20.07 -3.42 -11.99
C GLU A 23 19.44 -2.66 -13.18
N ARG A 24 18.64 -3.34 -14.02
CA ARG A 24 17.92 -2.70 -15.12
C ARG A 24 16.84 -1.77 -14.59
N ILE A 25 16.14 -2.18 -13.52
CA ILE A 25 15.16 -1.34 -12.82
C ILE A 25 15.87 -0.19 -12.12
N ALA A 26 17.00 -0.45 -11.46
CA ALA A 26 17.79 0.60 -10.80
C ALA A 26 18.25 1.69 -11.79
N THR A 27 18.74 1.28 -12.96
CA THR A 27 19.14 2.19 -14.04
C THR A 27 17.97 3.04 -14.55
N ALA A 28 16.81 2.42 -14.75
CA ALA A 28 15.60 3.11 -15.17
C ALA A 28 15.08 4.09 -14.08
N ALA A 29 15.22 3.75 -12.80
CA ALA A 29 14.83 4.61 -11.68
C ALA A 29 15.71 5.87 -11.62
N ARG A 30 17.03 5.73 -11.77
CA ARG A 30 17.97 6.87 -11.86
C ARG A 30 17.60 7.78 -13.02
N SER A 31 17.34 7.21 -14.19
CA SER A 31 16.92 7.95 -15.39
C SER A 31 15.60 8.69 -15.20
N ALA A 32 14.72 8.19 -14.33
CA ALA A 32 13.44 8.82 -14.00
C ALA A 32 13.53 9.84 -12.85
N GLY A 33 14.70 10.03 -12.24
CA GLY A 33 14.94 11.01 -11.16
C GLY A 33 14.71 10.48 -9.74
N ALA A 34 14.59 9.16 -9.56
CA ALA A 34 14.54 8.53 -8.23
C ALA A 34 15.86 7.86 -7.85
N GLU A 35 16.09 7.72 -6.55
CA GLU A 35 17.24 7.00 -6.02
C GLU A 35 16.92 5.51 -5.91
N PRO A 36 17.61 4.62 -6.65
CA PRO A 36 17.43 3.18 -6.46
C PRO A 36 18.14 2.73 -5.20
N VAL A 37 17.52 1.77 -4.51
CA VAL A 37 18.09 1.06 -3.37
C VAL A 37 18.06 -0.42 -3.72
N MET A 38 19.24 -1.04 -3.76
CA MET A 38 19.35 -2.46 -4.03
C MET A 38 18.88 -3.25 -2.81
N THR A 39 17.94 -4.15 -3.01
CA THR A 39 17.43 -5.08 -1.99
C THR A 39 17.73 -6.52 -2.39
N GLU A 40 17.62 -7.43 -1.43
CA GLU A 40 17.67 -8.87 -1.70
C GLU A 40 16.53 -9.31 -2.63
N ALA A 41 16.74 -10.39 -3.38
CA ALA A 41 15.75 -10.92 -4.30
C ALA A 41 14.63 -11.65 -3.55
N GLU A 42 14.95 -12.31 -2.44
CA GLU A 42 14.04 -13.15 -1.67
C GLU A 42 13.18 -12.40 -0.63
N CYS A 43 12.93 -11.09 -0.79
CA CYS A 43 12.00 -10.38 0.10
C CYS A 43 10.58 -10.99 0.01
N PRO A 44 10.00 -11.52 1.11
CA PRO A 44 8.72 -12.24 1.05
C PRO A 44 7.54 -11.36 0.63
N THR A 45 7.55 -10.09 1.06
CA THR A 45 6.45 -9.14 0.83
C THR A 45 6.96 -7.78 0.39
N GLY A 46 6.03 -6.91 -0.04
CA GLY A 46 6.35 -5.53 -0.40
C GLY A 46 6.84 -4.73 0.80
N SER A 47 6.19 -4.89 1.94
CA SER A 47 6.59 -4.27 3.21
C SER A 47 8.01 -4.70 3.66
N ASP A 48 8.37 -5.97 3.51
CA ASP A 48 9.71 -6.48 3.83
C ASP A 48 10.79 -5.82 2.96
N ARG A 49 10.52 -5.69 1.66
CA ARG A 49 11.42 -5.02 0.70
C ARG A 49 11.65 -3.56 1.07
N ILE A 50 10.61 -2.86 1.50
CA ILE A 50 10.72 -1.46 1.96
C ILE A 50 11.56 -1.37 3.22
N ALA A 51 11.33 -2.24 4.20
CA ALA A 51 12.13 -2.26 5.42
C ALA A 51 13.62 -2.56 5.13
N ALA A 52 13.90 -3.49 4.20
CA ALA A 52 15.27 -3.75 3.74
C ALA A 52 15.90 -2.51 3.09
N ALA A 53 15.18 -1.83 2.20
CA ALA A 53 15.65 -0.60 1.57
C ALA A 53 15.93 0.50 2.59
N LEU A 54 15.04 0.70 3.57
CA LEU A 54 15.22 1.70 4.63
C LEU A 54 16.46 1.40 5.49
N ARG A 55 16.70 0.13 5.86
CA ARG A 55 17.91 -0.29 6.59
C ARG A 55 19.20 -0.06 5.79
N ALA A 56 19.14 -0.20 4.47
CA ALA A 56 20.30 -0.02 3.59
C ALA A 56 20.61 1.46 3.30
N THR A 57 19.63 2.36 3.42
CA THR A 57 19.85 3.80 3.22
C THR A 57 20.28 4.50 4.51
N ALA A 58 21.40 5.23 4.48
CA ALA A 58 21.82 6.15 5.54
C ALA A 58 20.97 7.44 5.57
N SER A 59 19.66 7.31 5.38
CA SER A 59 18.73 8.42 5.11
C SER A 59 18.37 9.18 6.40
N PRO A 60 18.05 10.48 6.34
CA PRO A 60 17.47 11.24 7.48
C PRO A 60 16.11 10.71 7.96
N LEU A 61 15.52 9.72 7.27
CA LEU A 61 14.28 9.04 7.64
C LEU A 61 14.51 7.97 8.73
N ASP A 62 15.26 8.29 9.77
CA ASP A 62 15.58 7.39 10.88
C ASP A 62 14.72 7.64 12.12
N ARG A 63 13.84 8.63 12.07
CA ARG A 63 12.98 8.94 13.20
C ARG A 63 11.81 7.95 13.23
N PRO A 64 11.41 7.51 14.44
CA PRO A 64 10.21 6.68 14.64
C PRO A 64 8.95 7.19 13.93
N ASP A 65 8.78 8.51 13.87
CA ASP A 65 7.57 9.18 13.35
C ASP A 65 7.64 9.51 11.86
N ASP A 66 8.74 9.17 11.16
CA ASP A 66 8.83 9.40 9.73
C ASP A 66 7.76 8.60 8.98
N ILE A 67 7.17 9.22 7.97
CA ILE A 67 6.09 8.63 7.17
C ILE A 67 6.69 8.00 5.92
N ILE A 68 6.42 6.72 5.74
CA ILE A 68 6.83 5.93 4.59
C ILE A 68 5.61 5.68 3.72
N LEU A 69 5.68 6.09 2.45
CA LEU A 69 4.63 5.85 1.46
C LEU A 69 5.08 4.72 0.53
N ASN A 70 4.32 3.62 0.54
CA ASN A 70 4.50 2.50 -0.36
C ASN A 70 3.63 2.70 -1.59
N VAL A 71 4.25 3.01 -2.74
CA VAL A 71 3.59 3.09 -4.04
C VAL A 71 4.06 1.91 -4.90
N GLN A 72 3.16 1.00 -5.25
CA GLN A 72 3.54 -0.16 -6.05
C GLN A 72 4.01 0.22 -7.46
N GLY A 73 5.03 -0.49 -7.97
CA GLY A 73 5.70 -0.17 -9.24
C GLY A 73 4.88 -0.44 -10.51
N ASP A 74 3.74 -1.11 -10.36
CA ASP A 74 2.76 -1.52 -11.37
C ASP A 74 1.47 -0.69 -11.35
N GLU A 75 1.42 0.40 -10.57
CA GLU A 75 0.30 1.36 -10.52
C GLU A 75 0.62 2.67 -11.29
N PRO A 76 0.78 2.63 -12.63
CA PRO A 76 1.22 3.80 -13.39
C PRO A 76 0.20 4.94 -13.36
N PHE A 77 -1.07 4.68 -13.09
CA PHE A 77 -2.12 5.71 -13.11
C PHE A 77 -2.41 6.28 -11.72
N ILE A 78 -1.52 6.07 -10.75
CA ILE A 78 -1.66 6.66 -9.43
C ILE A 78 -1.64 8.19 -9.53
N GLU A 79 -2.65 8.83 -8.95
CA GLU A 79 -2.76 10.27 -8.94
C GLU A 79 -1.84 10.85 -7.85
N PRO A 80 -1.01 11.87 -8.16
CA PRO A 80 -0.14 12.49 -7.16
C PRO A 80 -0.90 13.07 -5.95
N GLU A 81 -2.13 13.49 -6.17
CA GLU A 81 -3.02 14.00 -5.12
C GLU A 81 -3.38 12.91 -4.12
N LEU A 82 -3.63 11.69 -4.58
CA LEU A 82 -3.93 10.57 -3.69
C LEU A 82 -2.75 10.22 -2.77
N ILE A 83 -1.53 10.34 -3.28
CA ILE A 83 -0.29 10.18 -2.48
C ILE A 83 -0.20 11.28 -1.42
N ARG A 84 -0.55 12.54 -1.77
CA ARG A 84 -0.57 13.67 -0.84
C ARG A 84 -1.63 13.50 0.25
N ASP A 85 -2.83 13.10 -0.13
CA ASP A 85 -3.96 12.92 0.78
C ASP A 85 -3.66 11.82 1.79
N LEU A 86 -3.13 10.68 1.33
CA LEU A 86 -2.74 9.59 2.21
C LEU A 86 -1.63 10.00 3.19
N ALA A 87 -0.63 10.76 2.72
CA ALA A 87 0.38 11.33 3.62
C ALA A 87 -0.24 12.32 4.63
N GLY A 88 -1.27 13.06 4.21
CA GLY A 88 -2.05 13.97 5.03
C GLY A 88 -2.74 13.28 6.20
N VAL A 89 -3.26 12.06 6.01
CA VAL A 89 -3.89 11.26 7.08
C VAL A 89 -2.92 11.04 8.25
N LEU A 90 -1.72 10.52 7.98
CA LEU A 90 -0.73 10.27 9.05
C LEU A 90 -0.13 11.56 9.63
N ARG A 91 -0.11 12.65 8.87
CA ARG A 91 0.33 13.96 9.39
C ARG A 91 -0.73 14.59 10.31
N GLY A 92 -2.01 14.36 10.00
CA GLY A 92 -3.14 14.92 10.75
C GLY A 92 -3.41 14.20 12.06
N ASP A 93 -3.10 12.91 12.15
CA ASP A 93 -3.34 12.10 13.35
C ASP A 93 -2.12 11.26 13.77
N PRO A 94 -1.39 11.67 14.83
CA PRO A 94 -0.28 10.92 15.42
C PRO A 94 -0.62 9.50 15.88
N SER A 95 -1.89 9.19 16.17
CA SER A 95 -2.32 7.88 16.65
C SER A 95 -2.44 6.84 15.53
N VAL A 96 -2.59 7.28 14.28
CA VAL A 96 -2.65 6.40 13.11
C VAL A 96 -1.24 5.92 12.76
N GLU A 97 -1.00 4.62 12.89
CA GLU A 97 0.28 3.99 12.58
C GLU A 97 0.40 3.54 11.11
N MET A 98 -0.73 3.23 10.48
CA MET A 98 -0.84 2.75 9.11
C MET A 98 -2.14 3.24 8.49
N ALA A 99 -2.11 3.62 7.21
CA ALA A 99 -3.29 3.93 6.42
C ALA A 99 -3.14 3.37 5.00
N THR A 100 -4.27 3.16 4.34
CA THR A 100 -4.33 2.73 2.93
C THR A 100 -5.48 3.45 2.22
N VAL A 101 -5.63 3.20 0.92
CA VAL A 101 -6.71 3.76 0.10
C VAL A 101 -7.65 2.66 -0.37
N ALA A 102 -8.94 2.98 -0.33
CA ALA A 102 -9.96 2.23 -1.04
C ALA A 102 -10.77 3.15 -1.95
N THR A 103 -11.37 2.58 -2.99
CA THR A 103 -12.27 3.29 -3.89
C THR A 103 -13.49 2.42 -4.20
N LYS A 104 -14.53 3.01 -4.75
CA LYS A 104 -15.75 2.28 -5.11
C LYS A 104 -15.41 1.15 -6.08
N ALA A 105 -15.91 -0.04 -5.78
CA ALA A 105 -15.84 -1.16 -6.70
C ALA A 105 -16.62 -0.86 -7.98
N ARG A 106 -16.08 -1.31 -9.10
CA ARG A 106 -16.71 -1.25 -10.43
C ARG A 106 -17.45 -2.57 -10.71
N PRO A 107 -18.38 -2.58 -11.67
CA PRO A 107 -18.94 -3.85 -12.15
C PRO A 107 -17.82 -4.82 -12.57
N GLY A 108 -17.87 -6.07 -12.09
CA GLY A 108 -16.84 -7.09 -12.35
C GLY A 108 -15.75 -7.19 -11.27
N ASP A 109 -15.54 -6.15 -10.46
CA ASP A 109 -14.50 -6.16 -9.42
C ASP A 109 -14.84 -7.15 -8.27
N ARG A 110 -16.12 -7.49 -8.05
CA ARG A 110 -16.52 -8.45 -6.99
C ARG A 110 -16.24 -9.90 -7.38
N GLU A 111 -16.24 -10.17 -8.68
CA GLU A 111 -16.05 -11.49 -9.26
C GLU A 111 -14.58 -11.77 -9.61
N ASP A 112 -13.75 -10.73 -9.65
CA ASP A 112 -12.32 -10.82 -9.96
C ASP A 112 -11.50 -11.21 -8.71
N PRO A 113 -10.91 -12.41 -8.66
CA PRO A 113 -10.08 -12.85 -7.53
C PRO A 113 -8.78 -12.05 -7.37
N ALA A 114 -8.36 -11.29 -8.39
CA ALA A 114 -7.24 -10.37 -8.28
C ALA A 114 -7.62 -9.12 -7.47
N THR A 115 -8.90 -8.76 -7.45
CA THR A 115 -9.39 -7.59 -6.73
C THR A 115 -9.52 -7.89 -5.24
N VAL A 116 -8.88 -7.05 -4.44
CA VAL A 116 -9.03 -7.07 -2.98
C VAL A 116 -10.15 -6.11 -2.61
N THR A 117 -11.14 -6.60 -1.89
CA THR A 117 -12.22 -5.79 -1.34
C THR A 117 -12.00 -5.51 0.14
N VAL A 118 -12.56 -4.41 0.62
CA VAL A 118 -12.44 -3.97 2.01
C VAL A 118 -13.79 -3.52 2.54
N VAL A 119 -14.05 -3.84 3.81
CA VAL A 119 -15.20 -3.32 4.55
C VAL A 119 -14.71 -2.41 5.67
N LEU A 120 -15.35 -1.24 5.79
CA LEU A 120 -14.97 -0.21 6.74
C LEU A 120 -15.90 -0.17 7.95
N GLY A 121 -15.36 0.29 9.07
CA GLY A 121 -16.09 0.69 10.26
C GLY A 121 -16.78 2.03 10.07
N HIS A 122 -17.42 2.51 11.14
CA HIS A 122 -18.11 3.80 11.15
C HIS A 122 -17.15 5.00 11.21
N ASP A 123 -15.90 4.75 11.55
CA ASP A 123 -14.79 5.71 11.67
C ASP A 123 -13.80 5.61 10.49
N ASP A 124 -14.24 5.00 9.39
CA ASP A 124 -13.43 4.71 8.20
C ASP A 124 -12.22 3.78 8.45
N SER A 125 -12.13 3.15 9.63
CA SER A 125 -11.13 2.09 9.88
C SER A 125 -11.45 0.85 9.06
N ALA A 126 -10.41 0.18 8.54
CA ALA A 126 -10.61 -1.08 7.84
C ALA A 126 -10.93 -2.21 8.85
N LEU A 127 -12.10 -2.83 8.71
CA LEU A 127 -12.48 -3.98 9.55
C LEU A 127 -11.89 -5.28 9.01
N TYR A 128 -11.92 -5.47 7.69
CA TYR A 128 -11.38 -6.67 7.03
C TYR A 128 -11.10 -6.45 5.55
N PHE A 129 -10.10 -7.15 5.03
CA PHE A 129 -9.76 -7.24 3.61
C PHE A 129 -9.96 -8.67 3.12
N SER A 130 -10.45 -8.85 1.90
CA SER A 130 -10.62 -10.19 1.32
C SER A 130 -10.57 -10.16 -0.20
N ARG A 131 -10.10 -11.25 -0.80
CA ARG A 131 -10.30 -11.53 -2.24
C ARG A 131 -11.71 -12.05 -2.52
N SER A 132 -12.45 -12.46 -1.50
CA SER A 132 -13.87 -12.76 -1.61
C SER A 132 -14.68 -11.47 -1.64
N ALA A 133 -15.83 -11.49 -2.33
CA ALA A 133 -16.71 -10.34 -2.41
C ALA A 133 -17.31 -9.96 -1.04
N ILE A 134 -16.77 -8.91 -0.42
CA ILE A 134 -17.32 -8.30 0.80
C ILE A 134 -17.79 -6.85 0.54
N PRO A 135 -18.90 -6.39 1.16
CA PRO A 135 -19.80 -7.17 2.01
C PRO A 135 -20.58 -8.23 1.21
N GLY A 136 -20.92 -9.32 1.90
CA GLY A 136 -21.78 -10.37 1.34
C GLY A 136 -23.22 -9.88 1.15
N VAL A 137 -23.99 -10.58 0.32
CA VAL A 137 -25.38 -10.23 0.04
C VAL A 137 -26.30 -10.99 0.97
N GLY A 138 -26.91 -10.27 1.91
CA GLY A 138 -27.91 -10.83 2.81
C GLY A 138 -29.26 -11.09 2.11
N PRO A 139 -30.15 -11.90 2.72
CA PRO A 139 -31.41 -12.33 2.10
C PRO A 139 -32.41 -11.19 1.82
N LEU A 140 -32.23 -10.03 2.47
CA LEU A 140 -33.05 -8.83 2.28
C LEU A 140 -32.38 -7.78 1.39
N SER A 141 -31.22 -8.10 0.81
CA SER A 141 -30.42 -7.18 -0.01
C SER A 141 -30.34 -7.67 -1.45
N SER A 142 -29.80 -6.82 -2.32
CA SER A 142 -29.51 -7.15 -3.73
C SER A 142 -28.03 -7.01 -4.02
N GLU A 143 -27.55 -7.68 -5.08
CA GLU A 143 -26.18 -7.49 -5.58
C GLU A 143 -25.89 -6.01 -5.90
N SER A 144 -26.88 -5.26 -6.41
CA SER A 144 -26.71 -3.84 -6.68
C SER A 144 -26.48 -3.02 -5.40
N ALA A 145 -27.18 -3.35 -4.31
CA ALA A 145 -26.98 -2.69 -3.02
C ALA A 145 -25.60 -3.06 -2.43
N ALA A 146 -25.19 -4.32 -2.55
CA ALA A 146 -23.86 -4.75 -2.11
C ALA A 146 -22.74 -4.10 -2.92
N LEU A 147 -22.88 -4.00 -4.25
CA LEU A 147 -21.93 -3.31 -5.12
C LEU A 147 -21.83 -1.81 -4.77
N ALA A 148 -22.94 -1.16 -4.43
CA ALA A 148 -22.94 0.25 -4.04
C ALA A 148 -22.14 0.53 -2.74
N LEU A 149 -22.00 -0.48 -1.88
CA LEU A 149 -21.21 -0.43 -0.64
C LEU A 149 -19.82 -1.09 -0.77
N SER A 150 -19.55 -1.73 -1.91
CA SER A 150 -18.30 -2.45 -2.11
C SER A 150 -17.17 -1.48 -2.40
N LEU A 151 -16.06 -1.68 -1.70
CA LEU A 151 -14.84 -0.93 -1.90
C LEU A 151 -13.76 -1.88 -2.37
N ARG A 152 -13.04 -1.50 -3.42
CA ARG A 152 -11.78 -2.13 -3.79
C ARG A 152 -10.63 -1.41 -3.10
N HIS A 153 -9.72 -2.18 -2.53
CA HIS A 153 -8.49 -1.70 -1.95
C HIS A 153 -7.46 -1.40 -3.05
N LEU A 154 -6.72 -0.31 -2.90
CA LEU A 154 -5.58 0.04 -3.74
C LEU A 154 -4.30 -0.30 -2.98
N GLY A 155 -3.29 -0.85 -3.66
CA GLY A 155 -1.99 -1.17 -3.07
C GLY A 155 -1.12 0.05 -2.73
N LEU A 156 -1.72 1.10 -2.15
CA LEU A 156 -1.05 2.32 -1.72
C LEU A 156 -1.14 2.41 -0.20
N TYR A 157 0.00 2.38 0.47
CA TYR A 157 0.04 2.41 1.93
C TYR A 157 0.89 3.57 2.45
N ALA A 158 0.53 4.03 3.64
CA ALA A 158 1.34 4.93 4.45
C ALA A 158 1.60 4.27 5.80
N TYR A 159 2.84 4.31 6.26
CA TYR A 159 3.24 3.77 7.54
C TYR A 159 4.03 4.80 8.32
N ARG A 160 3.89 4.78 9.66
CA ARG A 160 4.95 5.29 10.52
C ARG A 160 6.11 4.32 10.47
N ARG A 161 7.32 4.84 10.37
CA ARG A 161 8.55 4.03 10.32
C ARG A 161 8.61 3.05 11.48
N ALA A 162 8.34 3.50 12.71
CA ALA A 162 8.39 2.62 13.89
C ALA A 162 7.41 1.45 13.80
N PHE A 163 6.22 1.68 13.24
CA PHE A 163 5.24 0.62 13.01
C PHE A 163 5.71 -0.34 11.93
N LEU A 164 6.13 0.17 10.77
CA LEU A 164 6.63 -0.66 9.66
C LEU A 164 7.76 -1.59 10.11
N MET A 165 8.72 -1.07 10.89
CA MET A 165 9.84 -1.88 11.39
C MET A 165 9.40 -3.02 12.33
N LYS A 166 8.34 -2.83 13.11
CA LYS A 166 7.76 -3.89 13.96
C LYS A 166 6.91 -4.86 13.14
N PHE A 167 6.12 -4.35 12.20
CA PHE A 167 5.20 -5.12 11.37
C PHE A 167 5.92 -6.20 10.54
N VAL A 168 7.11 -5.87 10.00
CA VAL A 168 7.94 -6.84 9.24
C VAL A 168 8.61 -7.90 10.12
N GLU A 169 8.61 -7.73 11.45
CA GLU A 169 9.15 -8.72 12.40
C GLU A 169 8.08 -9.72 12.88
N TRP A 170 6.80 -9.41 12.64
CA TRP A 170 5.70 -10.31 13.01
C TRP A 170 5.69 -11.55 12.14
N SER A 171 5.39 -12.70 12.76
CA SER A 171 5.19 -13.94 12.02
C SER A 171 3.93 -13.82 11.14
N PRO A 172 3.93 -14.39 9.93
CA PRO A 172 2.78 -14.32 9.06
C PRO A 172 1.50 -14.85 9.71
N GLY A 173 0.40 -14.09 9.56
CA GLY A 173 -0.91 -14.43 10.09
C GLY A 173 -1.58 -15.57 9.32
N ARG A 174 -2.50 -16.30 9.95
CA ARG A 174 -3.28 -17.35 9.25
C ARG A 174 -4.12 -16.78 8.10
N LEU A 175 -4.70 -15.60 8.30
CA LEU A 175 -5.53 -14.93 7.29
C LEU A 175 -4.67 -14.34 6.17
N GLU A 176 -3.54 -13.73 6.51
CA GLU A 176 -2.52 -13.31 5.53
C GLU A 176 -2.14 -14.46 4.58
N LEU A 177 -1.84 -15.64 5.11
CA LEU A 177 -1.44 -16.78 4.28
C LEU A 177 -2.55 -17.32 3.37
N ILE A 178 -3.80 -17.33 3.86
CA ILE A 178 -4.94 -17.85 3.08
C ILE A 178 -5.37 -16.85 2.00
N GLU A 179 -5.43 -15.57 2.33
CA GLU A 179 -5.87 -14.51 1.41
C GLU A 179 -4.71 -13.97 0.55
N SER A 180 -3.46 -14.27 0.92
CA SER A 180 -2.24 -13.66 0.34
C SER A 180 -2.30 -12.12 0.42
N LEU A 181 -2.57 -11.61 1.62
CA LEU A 181 -2.73 -10.19 1.94
C LEU A 181 -1.94 -9.82 3.21
N GLU A 182 -0.80 -9.15 3.05
CA GLU A 182 0.10 -8.80 4.16
C GLU A 182 -0.59 -7.97 5.25
N GLN A 183 -1.55 -7.12 4.91
CA GLN A 183 -2.28 -6.27 5.86
C GLN A 183 -3.24 -7.04 6.79
N LEU A 184 -3.38 -8.36 6.63
CA LEU A 184 -4.13 -9.25 7.53
C LEU A 184 -3.24 -9.95 8.57
N ARG A 185 -1.99 -9.51 8.69
CA ARG A 185 -1.04 -9.99 9.70
C ARG A 185 -1.40 -9.54 11.11
#